data_AF-A0AAW4IGB1-F1
#
_entry.id   AF-A0AAW4IGB1-F1
#
_cell.length_a   1.000
_cell.length_b   1.000
_cell.length_c   1.000
_cell.angle_alpha   90.00
_cell.angle_beta   90.00
_cell.angle_gamma   90.00
#
_symmetry.space_group_name_H-M   'P 1'
#
loop_
_entity.id
_entity.type
_entity.pdbx_description
1 polymer ?
#
loop_
_entity_poly.entity_id
_entity_poly.type
_entity_poly.pdbx_seq_one_letter_code
_entity_poly.pdbx_strand_id
1 'polypeptide(L)' 'MAAEHAAWRNAGYPALMVTDTAHCHCPRHCTRPDIPDKVDFDRLARVVQGFEGEVRDLAH' A
#
# COMPACT_ATOMS: atom_id res chain seq x y z
N MET A 1 6.99 -3.23 -11.78
CA MET A 1 5.68 -2.94 -11.16
C MET A 1 5.39 -1.47 -11.36
N ALA A 2 4.34 -1.13 -12.12
CA ALA A 2 3.89 0.25 -12.24
C ALA A 2 2.65 0.40 -11.36
N ALA A 3 2.78 1.16 -10.28
CA ALA A 3 1.67 1.60 -9.45
C ALA A 3 1.60 3.13 -9.52
N GLU A 4 0.48 3.71 -9.11
CA GLU A 4 0.21 5.15 -9.30
C GLU A 4 1.30 6.06 -8.73
N HIS A 5 2.01 5.64 -7.66
CA HIS A 5 3.15 6.38 -7.10
C HIS A 5 4.23 6.72 -8.14
N ALA A 6 4.40 5.90 -9.19
CA ALA A 6 5.34 6.19 -10.27
C ALA A 6 4.88 7.38 -11.13
N ALA A 7 3.57 7.50 -11.38
CA ALA A 7 3.02 8.65 -12.11
C ALA A 7 3.20 9.95 -11.32
N TRP A 8 2.95 9.90 -10.00
CA TRP A 8 3.18 11.04 -9.11
C TRP A 8 4.65 11.47 -9.07
N ARG A 9 5.59 10.52 -8.95
CA ARG A 9 7.04 10.82 -9.04
C ARG A 9 7.42 11.45 -10.37
N ASN A 10 6.91 10.93 -11.48
CA ASN A 10 7.18 11.47 -12.82
C ASN A 10 6.65 12.90 -12.99
N ALA A 11 5.57 13.24 -12.30
CA ALA A 11 5.03 14.60 -12.25
C ALA A 11 5.74 15.53 -11.23
N GLY A 12 6.81 15.06 -10.57
CA GLY A 12 7.60 15.84 -9.62
C GLY A 12 7.08 15.84 -8.18
N TYR A 13 6.04 15.06 -7.87
CA TYR A 13 5.51 14.95 -6.52
C TYR A 13 6.22 13.86 -5.72
N PRO A 14 6.62 14.12 -4.47
CA PRO A 14 7.09 13.08 -3.57
C PRO A 14 5.99 12.03 -3.36
N ALA A 15 6.27 10.78 -3.74
CA ALA A 15 5.32 9.68 -3.56
C ALA A 15 6.02 8.39 -3.13
N LEU A 16 5.34 7.61 -2.30
CA LEU A 16 5.79 6.34 -1.76
C LEU A 16 4.66 5.31 -1.86
N MET A 17 5.02 4.04 -2.06
CA MET A 17 4.08 2.91 -2.00
C MET A 17 4.47 2.04 -0.80
N VAL A 18 3.48 1.77 0.06
CA VAL A 18 3.60 0.79 1.15
C VAL A 18 2.88 -0.47 0.72
N THR A 19 3.60 -1.59 0.68
CA THR A 19 3.08 -2.89 0.25
C THR A 19 3.72 -4.01 1.07
N ASP A 20 2.96 -5.07 1.31
CA ASP A 20 3.37 -6.28 2.01
C ASP A 20 4.22 -7.23 1.15
N THR A 21 4.13 -7.14 -0.19
CA THR A 21 4.81 -8.06 -1.11
C THR A 21 6.05 -7.46 -1.80
N ALA A 22 6.47 -6.25 -1.44
CA ALA A 22 7.53 -5.52 -2.15
C ALA A 22 7.27 -5.50 -3.68
N HIS A 23 8.30 -5.65 -4.52
CA HIS A 23 8.12 -5.72 -5.98
C HIS A 23 7.54 -7.06 -6.47
N CYS A 24 7.22 -7.99 -5.57
CA CYS A 24 6.61 -9.27 -5.91
C CYS A 24 5.09 -9.13 -5.94
N HIS A 25 4.42 -9.85 -6.84
CA HIS A 25 2.96 -9.92 -6.86
C HIS A 25 2.49 -11.16 -6.12
N CYS A 26 1.34 -11.05 -5.44
CA CYS A 26 0.59 -12.23 -5.03
C CYS A 26 0.19 -13.02 -6.29
N PRO A 27 0.46 -14.34 -6.38
CA PRO A 27 0.07 -15.16 -7.54
C PRO A 27 -1.43 -15.19 -7.81
N ARG A 28 -2.25 -14.83 -6.81
CA ARG A 28 -3.71 -14.83 -6.88
C ARG A 28 -4.30 -13.46 -7.21
N HIS A 29 -3.46 -12.43 -7.33
CA HIS A 29 -3.92 -11.08 -7.62
C HIS A 29 -4.73 -11.03 -8.91
N CYS A 30 -5.85 -10.31 -8.90
CA CYS A 30 -6.78 -10.20 -10.03
C CYS A 30 -7.37 -11.55 -10.50
N THR A 31 -7.43 -12.54 -9.62
CA THR A 31 -8.13 -13.80 -9.89
C THR A 31 -9.29 -14.00 -8.92
N ARG A 32 -10.20 -14.93 -9.24
CA ARG A 32 -11.35 -15.26 -8.35
C ARG A 32 -10.98 -15.58 -6.89
N PRO A 33 -9.87 -16.29 -6.58
CA PRO A 33 -9.44 -16.54 -5.20
C PRO A 33 -8.68 -15.36 -4.54
N ASP A 34 -8.75 -14.14 -5.08
CA ASP A 34 -8.29 -12.93 -4.39
C ASP A 34 -9.30 -12.53 -3.31
N ILE A 35 -9.28 -13.25 -2.18
CA ILE A 35 -10.20 -13.07 -1.05
C ILE A 35 -9.40 -12.77 0.24
N PRO A 36 -10.03 -12.21 1.28
CA PRO A 36 -9.30 -11.75 2.48
C PRO A 36 -8.65 -12.84 3.34
N ASP A 37 -8.82 -14.12 3.02
CA ASP A 37 -8.32 -15.25 3.84
C ASP A 37 -6.79 -15.32 3.91
N LYS A 38 -6.08 -14.66 2.99
CA LYS A 38 -4.61 -14.55 2.97
C LYS A 38 -4.05 -13.25 3.51
N VAL A 39 -4.92 -12.34 3.97
CA VAL A 39 -4.49 -11.08 4.56
C VAL A 39 -4.04 -11.31 6.00
N ASP A 40 -2.83 -10.86 6.32
CA ASP A 40 -2.38 -10.71 7.72
C ASP A 40 -2.93 -9.39 8.27
N PHE A 41 -4.07 -9.48 8.96
CA PHE A 41 -4.77 -8.30 9.48
C PHE A 41 -4.00 -7.58 10.59
N ASP A 42 -3.15 -8.28 11.35
CA ASP A 42 -2.34 -7.65 12.39
C ASP A 42 -1.26 -6.75 11.78
N ARG A 43 -0.66 -7.19 10.66
CA ARG A 43 0.26 -6.35 9.89
C ARG A 43 -0.46 -5.19 9.22
N LEU A 44 -1.64 -5.44 8.63
CA LEU A 44 -2.45 -4.39 8.02
C LEU A 44 -2.84 -3.32 9.04
N ALA A 45 -3.25 -3.71 10.25
CA ALA A 45 -3.63 -2.79 11.32
C ALA A 45 -2.46 -1.85 11.71
N ARG A 46 -1.23 -2.36 11.78
CA ARG A 46 -0.04 -1.54 12.06
C ARG A 46 0.20 -0.49 10.97
N VAL A 47 0.01 -0.86 9.70
CA VAL A 47 0.14 0.08 8.58
C VAL A 47 -0.93 1.18 8.68
N VAL A 48 -2.18 0.82 8.94
CA VAL A 48 -3.28 1.78 9.10
C VAL A 48 -3.03 2.74 10.26
N GLN A 49 -2.59 2.24 11.41
CA GLN A 49 -2.27 3.06 12.58
C GLN A 49 -1.12 4.04 12.30
N GLY A 50 -0.07 3.60 11.59
CA GLY A 50 1.02 4.48 11.17
C GLY A 50 0.53 5.60 10.25
N PHE A 51 -0.27 5.26 9.23
CA PHE A 51 -0.82 6.25 8.31
C PHE A 51 -1.76 7.25 8.96
N GLU A 52 -2.58 6.82 9.93
CA GLU A 52 -3.46 7.71 10.67
C GLU A 52 -2.67 8.81 11.40
N GLY A 53 -1.57 8.44 12.07
CA GLY A 53 -0.66 9.38 12.70
C GLY A 53 -0.06 10.38 11.70
N GLU A 54 0.52 9.90 10.61
CA GLU A 54 1.15 10.75 9.58
C GLU A 54 0.15 11.73 8.94
N VAL A 55 -1.06 11.27 8.61
CA VAL A 55 -2.10 12.15 8.03
C VAL A 55 -2.52 13.22 9.02
N ARG A 56 -2.63 12.88 10.30
CA ARG A 56 -2.98 13.83 11.35
C ARG A 56 -1.90 14.89 11.51
N ASP A 57 -0.63 14.48 11.52
CA ASP A 57 0.51 15.39 11.61
C ASP A 57 0.59 16.34 10.40
N LEU A 58 0.26 15.86 9.19
CA LEU A 58 0.21 16.69 7.98
C LEU A 58 -1.00 17.65 7.91
N ALA A 59 -2.06 17.37 8.67
CA ALA A 59 -3.28 18.19 8.68
C ALA A 59 -3.22 19.37 9.67
N HIS A 60 -2.15 19.48 10.46
CA HIS A 60 -1.86 20.57 11.40
C HIS A 60 -1.00 21.67 10.78
#